data_AF-A0A167NIG8-F1
#
_entry.id   AF-A0A167NIG8-F1
#
_cell.length_a   1.000
_cell.length_b   1.000
_cell.length_c   1.000
_cell.angle_alpha   90.00
_cell.angle_beta   90.00
_cell.angle_gamma   90.00
#
_symmetry.space_group_name_H-M   'P 1'
#
loop_
_entity.id
_entity.type
_entity.pdbx_description
1 polymer ?
#
loop_
_entity_poly.entity_id
_entity_poly.type
_entity_poly.pdbx_seq_one_letter_code
_entity_poly.pdbx_strand_id
1 'polypeptide(L)'
;MASIQTPIAQTPDQDAIYSDHEQTGVVHPSVLQNEESSLRELRGPEPVTVTGNDYDDKHVFVSAEKRHIVVKHWIIVHPVLVIDIDKIVWIRPASHKVLGFGCHAWGMGLTGIGWARDWHRAFPRGPAWENSFVVKYHDASLGLRAGFTIEDPTKFVETLEKIEPGIMSRSMDERNEHSGQERAGYTKLPEGTGK
;
A
#
# COMPACT_ATOMS: atom_id res chain seq x y z
N MET A 1 8.55 4.51 16.50
CA MET A 1 9.27 5.52 15.69
C MET A 1 9.19 5.05 14.26
N ALA A 2 8.43 5.75 13.42
CA ALA A 2 8.45 5.49 11.98
C ALA A 2 9.79 6.03 11.47
N SER A 3 10.57 5.17 10.81
CA SER A 3 11.86 5.52 10.26
C SER A 3 11.83 5.19 8.79
N ILE A 4 11.66 6.22 7.96
CA ILE A 4 12.30 6.21 6.66
C ILE A 4 13.73 6.70 6.90
N GLN A 5 14.71 5.86 6.58
CA GLN A 5 16.07 6.34 6.39
C GLN A 5 16.01 7.34 5.23
N THR A 6 15.93 8.64 5.54
CA THR A 6 16.00 9.85 4.71
C THR A 6 15.69 9.69 3.19
N PRO A 7 14.76 10.47 2.60
CA PRO A 7 14.52 10.44 1.17
C PRO A 7 15.81 10.74 0.39
N ILE A 8 16.38 9.74 -0.27
CA ILE A 8 17.47 9.93 -1.21
C ILE A 8 16.84 10.47 -2.50
N ALA A 9 17.33 11.61 -2.99
CA ALA A 9 16.89 12.16 -4.28
C ALA A 9 16.99 11.08 -5.36
N GLN A 10 15.98 11.01 -6.23
CA GLN A 10 15.98 10.03 -7.32
C GLN A 10 17.22 10.24 -8.19
N THR A 11 18.02 9.19 -8.33
CA THR A 11 19.19 9.20 -9.22
C THR A 11 18.76 8.81 -10.63
N PRO A 12 19.46 9.26 -11.69
CA PRO A 12 19.16 8.84 -13.07
C PRO A 12 19.10 7.31 -13.24
N ASP A 13 19.89 6.58 -12.45
CA ASP A 13 19.87 5.11 -12.43
C ASP A 13 18.54 4.53 -11.92
N GLN A 14 17.80 5.24 -11.06
CA GLN A 14 16.50 4.80 -10.56
C GLN A 14 15.40 4.98 -11.59
N ASP A 15 15.45 6.09 -12.35
CA ASP A 15 14.51 6.34 -13.45
C ASP A 15 14.61 5.27 -14.53
N ALA A 16 15.83 4.83 -14.84
CA ALA A 16 16.06 3.70 -15.76
C ALA A 16 15.42 2.41 -15.25
N ILE A 17 15.56 2.09 -13.95
CA ILE A 17 14.94 0.90 -13.35
C ILE A 17 13.41 0.97 -13.40
N TYR A 18 12.81 2.14 -13.13
CA TYR A 18 11.37 2.33 -13.24
C TYR A 18 10.90 2.14 -14.68
N SER A 19 11.55 2.79 -15.65
CA SER A 19 11.22 2.66 -17.07
C SER A 19 11.37 1.22 -17.57
N ASP A 20 12.45 0.53 -17.19
CA ASP A 20 12.66 -0.87 -17.57
C ASP A 20 11.58 -1.79 -16.99
N HIS A 21 11.18 -1.57 -15.74
CA HIS A 21 10.07 -2.29 -15.13
C HIS A 21 8.74 -1.99 -15.83
N GLU A 22 8.48 -0.73 -16.17
CA GLU A 22 7.29 -0.32 -16.89
C GLU A 22 7.19 -0.92 -18.30
N GLN A 23 8.32 -1.21 -18.94
CA GLN A 23 8.34 -1.81 -20.28
C GLN A 23 8.30 -3.33 -20.24
N THR A 24 8.98 -3.95 -19.28
CA THR A 24 9.24 -5.40 -19.27
C THR A 24 8.44 -6.17 -18.23
N GLY A 25 7.92 -5.48 -17.19
CA GLY A 25 7.38 -6.08 -15.98
C GLY A 25 8.43 -6.79 -15.11
N VAL A 26 9.70 -6.81 -15.52
CA VAL A 26 10.80 -7.46 -14.80
C VAL A 26 11.36 -6.53 -13.74
N VAL A 27 11.74 -7.11 -12.61
CA VAL A 27 12.32 -6.37 -11.48
C VAL A 27 13.84 -6.43 -11.56
N HIS A 28 14.50 -5.29 -11.45
CA HIS A 28 15.96 -5.25 -11.41
C HIS A 28 16.49 -5.98 -10.15
N PRO A 29 17.52 -6.86 -10.27
CA PRO A 29 18.01 -7.68 -9.16
C PRO A 29 18.44 -6.90 -7.90
N SER A 30 19.02 -5.71 -8.06
CA SER A 30 19.44 -4.88 -6.92
C SER A 30 18.25 -4.46 -6.04
N VAL A 31 17.07 -4.29 -6.62
CA VAL A 31 15.85 -3.94 -5.89
C VAL A 31 15.45 -5.08 -4.97
N LEU A 32 15.48 -6.32 -5.48
CA LEU A 32 15.17 -7.52 -4.71
C LEU A 32 16.15 -7.71 -3.53
N GLN A 33 17.44 -7.46 -3.76
CA GLN A 33 18.46 -7.53 -2.72
C GLN A 33 18.26 -6.48 -1.63
N ASN A 34 17.89 -5.25 -2.01
CA ASN A 34 17.60 -4.17 -1.07
C ASN A 34 16.33 -4.44 -0.27
N GLU A 35 15.29 -5.00 -0.91
CA GLU A 35 14.05 -5.47 -0.26
C GLU A 35 14.35 -6.52 0.79
N GLU A 36 15.09 -7.57 0.45
CA GLU A 36 15.46 -8.63 1.38
C GLU A 36 16.28 -8.08 2.56
N SER A 37 17.26 -7.21 2.28
CA SER A 37 18.09 -6.58 3.32
C SER A 37 17.25 -5.74 4.29
N SER A 38 16.33 -4.93 3.75
CA SER A 38 15.46 -4.06 4.57
C SER A 38 14.45 -4.85 5.39
N LEU A 39 13.88 -5.92 4.81
CA LEU A 39 13.01 -6.83 5.55
C LEU A 39 13.79 -7.54 6.66
N ARG A 40 15.03 -7.97 6.42
CA ARG A 40 15.86 -8.60 7.44
C ARG A 40 16.18 -7.63 8.59
N GLU A 41 16.51 -6.38 8.27
CA GLU A 41 16.76 -5.35 9.28
C GLU A 41 15.50 -5.07 10.14
N LEU A 42 14.32 -4.97 9.50
CA LEU A 42 13.05 -4.75 10.19
C LEU A 42 12.67 -5.91 11.11
N ARG A 43 12.90 -7.14 10.65
CA ARG A 43 12.50 -8.38 11.33
C ARG A 43 13.45 -8.73 12.46
N GLY A 44 14.72 -8.30 12.38
CA GLY A 44 15.76 -8.68 13.31
C GLY A 44 16.36 -10.06 12.96
N PRO A 45 17.24 -10.59 13.82
CA PRO A 45 17.94 -11.85 13.56
C PRO A 45 17.04 -13.08 13.61
N GLU A 46 15.90 -13.00 14.29
CA GLU A 46 14.96 -14.09 14.45
C GLU A 46 13.87 -14.05 13.36
N PRO A 47 13.42 -15.21 12.84
CA PRO A 47 12.28 -15.25 11.92
C PRO A 47 11.04 -14.66 12.61
N VAL A 48 10.33 -13.76 11.93
CA VAL A 48 9.05 -13.26 12.42
C VAL A 48 8.10 -14.44 12.55
N THR A 49 7.71 -14.73 13.78
CA THR A 49 6.68 -15.73 14.05
C THR A 49 5.35 -15.08 13.72
N VAL A 50 4.81 -15.38 12.54
CA VAL A 50 3.47 -14.93 12.14
C VAL A 50 2.47 -15.67 13.03
N THR A 51 1.81 -14.94 13.92
CA THR A 51 0.79 -15.49 14.80
C THR A 51 -0.56 -15.58 14.07
N GLY A 52 -1.54 -16.29 14.66
CA GLY A 52 -2.90 -16.33 14.12
C GLY A 52 -3.62 -14.97 14.10
N ASN A 53 -3.06 -13.94 14.74
CA ASN A 53 -3.58 -12.58 14.75
C ASN A 53 -2.91 -11.67 13.71
N ASP A 54 -1.87 -12.13 13.04
CA ASP A 54 -1.14 -11.37 12.04
C ASP A 54 -1.68 -11.66 10.62
N TYR A 55 -1.37 -10.77 9.70
CA TYR A 55 -1.58 -10.97 8.27
C TYR A 55 -0.23 -10.96 7.57
N ASP A 56 0.04 -11.92 6.69
CA ASP A 56 1.24 -11.94 5.87
C ASP A 56 0.90 -12.49 4.49
N ASP A 57 1.18 -11.72 3.45
CA ASP A 57 1.12 -12.16 2.06
C ASP A 57 2.39 -11.72 1.31
N LYS A 58 2.43 -11.82 -0.01
CA LYS A 58 3.57 -11.36 -0.80
C LYS A 58 3.86 -9.85 -0.69
N HIS A 59 2.83 -9.02 -0.57
CA HIS A 59 2.91 -7.56 -0.73
C HIS A 59 2.83 -6.78 0.58
N VAL A 60 2.26 -7.36 1.63
CA VAL A 60 1.93 -6.69 2.88
C VAL A 60 2.13 -7.66 4.05
N PHE A 61 2.56 -7.11 5.17
CA PHE A 61 2.54 -7.76 6.47
C PHE A 61 1.86 -6.83 7.49
N VAL A 62 0.93 -7.35 8.28
CA VAL A 62 0.29 -6.63 9.39
C VAL A 62 0.64 -7.36 10.68
N SER A 63 1.28 -6.65 11.60
CA SER A 63 1.58 -7.16 12.93
C SER A 63 0.56 -6.63 13.93
N ALA A 64 -0.16 -7.54 14.59
CA ALA A 64 -1.03 -7.21 15.71
C ALA A 64 -0.23 -6.76 16.93
N GLU A 65 0.89 -7.44 17.21
CA GLU A 65 1.77 -7.13 18.35
C GLU A 65 2.40 -5.74 18.21
N LYS A 66 3.04 -5.46 17.07
CA LYS A 66 3.71 -4.17 16.82
C LYS A 66 2.76 -3.06 16.37
N ARG A 67 1.48 -3.39 16.09
CA ARG A 67 0.44 -2.48 15.59
C ARG A 67 0.89 -1.66 14.37
N HIS A 68 1.46 -2.32 13.36
CA HIS A 68 1.87 -1.67 12.12
C HIS A 68 1.48 -2.46 10.86
N ILE A 69 1.41 -1.73 9.75
CA ILE A 69 1.33 -2.29 8.40
C ILE A 69 2.71 -2.09 7.75
N VAL A 70 3.25 -3.16 7.20
CA VAL A 70 4.50 -3.19 6.45
C VAL A 70 4.14 -3.45 5.00
N VAL A 71 4.22 -2.42 4.17
CA VAL A 71 4.05 -2.52 2.72
C VAL A 71 5.39 -2.89 2.10
N LYS A 72 5.43 -4.05 1.45
CA LYS A 72 6.61 -4.61 0.79
C LYS A 72 6.71 -4.06 -0.63
N HIS A 73 7.91 -4.10 -1.21
CA HIS A 73 8.16 -3.69 -2.59
C HIS A 73 7.76 -2.23 -2.88
N TRP A 74 7.93 -1.33 -1.91
CA TRP A 74 7.34 0.00 -1.93
C TRP A 74 7.88 0.90 -3.06
N ILE A 75 9.05 1.51 -2.91
CA ILE A 75 9.75 2.27 -3.96
C ILE A 75 11.24 1.93 -3.94
N ILE A 76 11.99 2.23 -5.01
CA ILE A 76 13.40 1.82 -5.11
C ILE A 76 14.23 2.34 -3.92
N VAL A 77 13.98 3.59 -3.52
CA VAL A 77 14.70 4.25 -2.42
C VAL A 77 14.34 3.69 -1.05
N HIS A 78 13.09 3.27 -0.88
CA HIS A 78 12.54 2.71 0.35
C HIS A 78 11.79 1.44 -0.02
N PRO A 79 12.48 0.29 -0.10
CA PRO A 79 11.88 -0.95 -0.61
C PRO A 79 10.78 -1.50 0.31
N VAL A 80 10.71 -0.99 1.54
CA VAL A 80 9.67 -1.31 2.52
C VAL A 80 9.15 -0.01 3.12
N LEU A 81 7.84 0.09 3.30
CA LEU A 81 7.18 1.18 4.01
C LEU A 81 6.50 0.63 5.27
N VAL A 82 6.79 1.24 6.42
CA VAL A 82 6.21 0.86 7.71
C VAL A 82 5.26 1.96 8.16
N ILE A 83 4.01 1.61 8.40
CA ILE A 83 2.94 2.54 8.77
C ILE A 83 2.39 2.07 10.11
N ASP A 84 2.60 2.87 11.16
CA ASP A 84 1.99 2.61 12.46
C ASP A 84 0.45 2.74 12.33
N ILE A 85 -0.32 1.79 12.87
CA ILE A 85 -1.78 1.72 12.70
C ILE A 85 -2.49 2.94 13.32
N ASP A 86 -1.94 3.47 14.41
CA ASP A 86 -2.41 4.69 15.08
C ASP A 86 -2.28 5.95 14.20
N LYS A 87 -1.35 5.95 13.24
CA LYS A 87 -1.15 7.06 12.29
C LYS A 87 -2.03 6.97 11.05
N ILE A 88 -2.74 5.88 10.85
CA ILE A 88 -3.64 5.69 9.71
C ILE A 88 -4.84 6.62 9.87
N VAL A 89 -5.05 7.50 8.89
CA VAL A 89 -6.25 8.33 8.81
C VAL A 89 -7.43 7.48 8.33
N TRP A 90 -7.21 6.78 7.22
CA TRP A 90 -8.16 5.83 6.64
C TRP A 90 -7.43 4.83 5.76
N ILE A 91 -8.02 3.66 5.58
CA ILE A 91 -7.62 2.65 4.61
C ILE A 91 -8.87 2.15 3.87
N ARG A 92 -8.81 2.07 2.54
CA ARG A 92 -9.96 1.80 1.68
C ARG A 92 -9.55 0.99 0.44
N PRO A 93 -10.49 0.26 -0.18
CA PRO A 93 -10.27 -0.27 -1.52
C PRO A 93 -9.85 0.83 -2.48
N ALA A 94 -8.88 0.53 -3.35
CA ALA A 94 -8.33 1.48 -4.31
C ALA A 94 -9.40 2.01 -5.26
N SER A 95 -10.38 1.18 -5.63
CA SER A 95 -11.53 1.57 -6.45
C SER A 95 -12.32 2.77 -5.91
N HIS A 96 -12.24 3.08 -4.61
CA HIS A 96 -12.87 4.24 -4.00
C HIS A 96 -12.07 5.54 -4.17
N LYS A 97 -10.78 5.45 -4.55
CA LYS A 97 -9.83 6.58 -4.53
C LYS A 97 -9.11 6.81 -5.86
N VAL A 98 -9.04 5.81 -6.73
CA VAL A 98 -8.43 5.94 -8.06
C VAL A 98 -9.43 5.60 -9.15
N LEU A 99 -9.69 6.59 -10.03
CA LEU A 99 -10.57 6.47 -11.18
C LEU A 99 -9.89 5.65 -12.28
N GLY A 100 -10.02 4.32 -12.28
CA GLY A 100 -9.69 3.40 -13.39
C GLY A 100 -8.22 3.38 -13.87
N PHE A 101 -7.63 4.52 -14.19
CA PHE A 101 -6.26 4.73 -14.64
C PHE A 101 -5.33 5.24 -13.53
N GLY A 102 -5.78 5.23 -12.26
CA GLY A 102 -5.01 5.80 -11.15
C GLY A 102 -4.12 4.81 -10.39
N CYS A 103 -4.24 3.50 -10.63
CA CYS A 103 -3.26 2.54 -10.12
C CYS A 103 -2.06 2.46 -11.07
N HIS A 104 -0.86 2.52 -10.49
CA HIS A 104 0.37 2.27 -11.23
C HIS A 104 0.95 0.90 -10.84
N ALA A 105 1.75 0.34 -11.75
CA ALA A 105 2.51 -0.89 -11.49
C ALA A 105 3.48 -0.69 -10.31
N TRP A 106 4.12 0.48 -10.23
CA TRP A 106 5.11 0.82 -9.22
C TRP A 106 5.39 2.32 -9.19
N GLY A 107 5.75 2.88 -8.03
CA GLY A 107 6.20 4.27 -7.92
C GLY A 107 5.06 5.28 -7.73
N MET A 108 5.33 6.55 -7.98
CA MET A 108 4.36 7.63 -7.75
C MET A 108 3.36 7.72 -8.90
N GLY A 109 2.08 7.47 -8.60
CA GLY A 109 1.02 7.63 -9.58
C GLY A 109 0.55 9.08 -9.75
N LEU A 110 -0.17 9.35 -10.83
CA LEU A 110 -0.71 10.69 -11.16
C LEU A 110 -1.62 11.28 -10.07
N THR A 111 -2.20 10.43 -9.21
CA THR A 111 -3.07 10.83 -8.10
C THR A 111 -2.32 11.16 -6.81
N GLY A 112 -0.97 11.20 -6.85
CA GLY A 112 -0.12 11.44 -5.69
C GLY A 112 -0.07 10.25 -4.71
N ILE A 113 -0.50 9.08 -5.15
CA ILE A 113 -0.41 7.82 -4.39
C ILE A 113 0.89 7.14 -4.80
N GLY A 114 1.75 6.83 -3.83
CA GLY A 114 2.85 5.90 -4.09
C GLY A 114 2.30 4.47 -4.18
N TRP A 115 2.77 3.69 -5.13
CA TRP A 115 2.28 2.34 -5.38
C TRP A 115 3.39 1.33 -5.15
N ALA A 116 3.15 0.39 -4.23
CA ALA A 116 3.98 -0.78 -4.04
C ALA A 116 3.95 -1.68 -5.27
N ARG A 117 5.08 -2.23 -5.68
CA ARG A 117 5.22 -2.97 -6.93
C ARG A 117 4.22 -4.12 -7.07
N ASP A 118 3.39 -4.04 -8.10
CA ASP A 118 2.56 -5.12 -8.63
C ASP A 118 2.16 -4.81 -10.07
N TRP A 119 2.76 -5.54 -11.02
CA TRP A 119 2.50 -5.39 -12.44
C TRP A 119 1.05 -5.72 -12.83
N HIS A 120 0.43 -6.71 -12.17
CA HIS A 120 -0.91 -7.17 -12.53
C HIS A 120 -1.99 -6.12 -12.21
N ARG A 121 -1.71 -5.21 -11.29
CA ARG A 121 -2.62 -4.11 -10.91
C ARG A 121 -2.67 -2.99 -11.95
N ALA A 122 -1.66 -2.84 -12.80
CA ALA A 122 -1.65 -1.82 -13.85
C ALA A 122 -2.78 -1.99 -14.88
N PHE A 123 -3.34 -3.20 -14.95
CA PHE A 123 -4.52 -3.48 -15.75
C PHE A 123 -5.76 -3.25 -14.88
N PRO A 124 -6.66 -2.31 -15.23
CA PRO A 124 -7.81 -1.95 -14.40
C PRO A 124 -8.96 -2.96 -14.52
N ARG A 125 -8.60 -4.24 -14.51
CA ARG A 125 -9.46 -5.41 -14.61
C ARG A 125 -8.76 -6.56 -13.91
N GLY A 126 -9.49 -7.29 -13.07
CA GLY A 126 -9.04 -8.53 -12.45
C GLY A 126 -8.61 -8.40 -11.00
N PRO A 127 -8.19 -9.54 -10.39
CA PRO A 127 -8.10 -9.68 -8.94
C PRO A 127 -7.10 -8.72 -8.29
N ALA A 128 -5.96 -8.45 -8.93
CA ALA A 128 -4.95 -7.54 -8.39
C ALA A 128 -5.51 -6.11 -8.21
N TRP A 129 -6.25 -5.61 -9.21
CA TRP A 129 -6.93 -4.31 -9.11
C TRP A 129 -8.04 -4.32 -8.04
N GLU A 130 -8.89 -5.35 -8.04
CA GLU A 130 -10.02 -5.45 -7.11
C GLU A 130 -9.57 -5.58 -5.65
N ASN A 131 -8.42 -6.25 -5.43
CA ASN A 131 -7.83 -6.46 -4.12
C ASN A 131 -6.81 -5.38 -3.75
N SER A 132 -6.79 -4.25 -4.46
CA SER A 132 -5.92 -3.14 -4.13
C SER A 132 -6.52 -2.26 -3.05
N PHE A 133 -5.68 -1.76 -2.16
CA PHE A 133 -6.03 -0.83 -1.11
C PHE A 133 -5.18 0.42 -1.19
N VAL A 134 -5.74 1.52 -0.69
CA VAL A 134 -5.03 2.78 -0.46
C VAL A 134 -5.17 3.13 1.01
N VAL A 135 -4.06 3.50 1.62
CA VAL A 135 -3.97 3.99 2.99
C VAL A 135 -3.49 5.44 2.98
N LYS A 136 -4.15 6.29 3.76
CA LYS A 136 -3.70 7.65 4.09
C LYS A 136 -3.23 7.65 5.54
N TYR A 137 -2.11 8.29 5.79
CA TYR A 137 -1.52 8.38 7.13
C TYR A 137 -0.96 9.78 7.40
N HIS A 138 -0.75 10.13 8.66
CA HIS A 138 -0.36 11.49 9.07
C HIS A 138 1.12 11.84 8.81
N ASP A 139 1.96 10.85 8.51
CA ASP A 139 3.40 11.05 8.37
C ASP A 139 3.79 11.58 6.99
N ALA A 140 3.82 12.90 6.84
CA ALA A 140 4.14 13.57 5.58
C ALA A 140 5.54 13.23 5.03
N SER A 141 6.46 12.74 5.87
CA SER A 141 7.82 12.37 5.44
C SER A 141 7.86 11.10 4.58
N LEU A 142 6.82 10.27 4.65
CA LEU A 142 6.74 9.00 3.92
C LEU A 142 5.89 9.09 2.63
N GLY A 143 5.38 10.29 2.33
CA GLY A 143 4.28 10.52 1.41
C GLY A 143 2.96 10.68 2.16
N LEU A 144 1.88 11.07 1.46
CA LEU A 144 0.56 11.24 2.11
C LEU A 144 -0.32 10.00 1.97
N ARG A 145 -0.03 9.14 0.99
CA ARG A 145 -0.86 7.99 0.62
C ARG A 145 -0.02 6.86 0.05
N ALA A 146 -0.36 5.64 0.44
CA ALA A 146 0.23 4.42 -0.10
C ALA A 146 -0.81 3.48 -0.67
N GLY A 147 -0.52 2.92 -1.84
CA GLY A 147 -1.33 1.94 -2.53
C GLY A 147 -0.60 0.61 -2.63
N PHE A 148 -1.30 -0.49 -2.41
CA PHE A 148 -0.76 -1.86 -2.44
C PHE A 148 -1.84 -2.88 -2.78
N THR A 149 -1.40 -4.06 -3.24
CA THR A 149 -2.28 -5.21 -3.51
C THR A 149 -2.32 -6.13 -2.30
N ILE A 150 -3.46 -6.79 -2.09
CA ILE A 150 -3.68 -7.79 -1.04
C ILE A 150 -4.07 -9.12 -1.69
N GLU A 151 -3.52 -10.24 -1.24
CA GLU A 151 -3.87 -11.56 -1.79
C GLU A 151 -5.19 -12.10 -1.23
N ASP A 152 -5.45 -11.86 0.06
CA ASP A 152 -6.68 -12.27 0.77
C ASP A 152 -7.31 -11.05 1.47
N PRO A 153 -8.18 -10.30 0.77
CA PRO A 153 -8.82 -9.10 1.31
C PRO A 153 -9.66 -9.37 2.55
N THR A 154 -10.31 -10.54 2.61
CA THR A 154 -11.18 -10.89 3.73
C THR A 154 -10.36 -11.04 5.01
N LYS A 155 -9.31 -11.86 4.97
CA LYS A 155 -8.41 -12.04 6.12
C LYS A 155 -7.71 -10.74 6.50
N PHE A 156 -7.29 -9.94 5.51
CA PHE A 156 -6.66 -8.64 5.75
C PHE A 156 -7.58 -7.69 6.53
N VAL A 157 -8.83 -7.53 6.07
CA VAL A 157 -9.83 -6.67 6.72
C VAL A 157 -10.16 -7.20 8.12
N GLU A 158 -10.35 -8.51 8.28
CA GLU A 158 -10.60 -9.12 9.59
C GLU A 158 -9.45 -8.86 10.58
N THR A 159 -8.20 -9.00 10.14
CA THR A 159 -7.03 -8.72 10.97
C THR A 159 -6.97 -7.26 11.37
N LEU A 160 -7.18 -6.32 10.43
CA LEU A 160 -7.20 -4.90 10.75
C LEU A 160 -8.32 -4.53 11.72
N GLU A 161 -9.52 -5.07 11.54
CA GLU A 161 -10.68 -4.79 12.39
C GLU A 161 -10.49 -5.35 13.81
N LYS A 162 -9.79 -6.49 13.96
CA LYS A 162 -9.39 -7.02 15.27
C LYS A 162 -8.39 -6.13 15.99
N ILE A 163 -7.44 -5.55 15.26
CA ILE A 163 -6.38 -4.69 15.84
C ILE A 163 -6.93 -3.30 16.17
N GLU A 164 -7.74 -2.74 15.28
CA GLU A 164 -8.29 -1.40 15.38
C GLU A 164 -9.72 -1.37 14.82
N PRO A 165 -10.74 -1.60 15.67
CA PRO A 165 -12.13 -1.61 15.23
C PRO A 165 -12.55 -0.30 14.57
N GLY A 166 -13.24 -0.40 13.44
CA GLY A 166 -13.70 0.73 12.64
C GLY A 166 -12.62 1.42 11.82
N ILE A 167 -11.39 0.90 11.74
CA ILE A 167 -10.32 1.51 10.94
C ILE A 167 -10.71 1.63 9.46
N MET A 168 -11.43 0.63 8.96
CA MET A 168 -11.98 0.60 7.60
C MET A 168 -13.26 1.42 7.47
N SER A 169 -13.81 2.03 8.53
CA SER A 169 -15.05 2.84 8.48
C SER A 169 -14.83 4.31 8.86
N ARG A 170 -13.62 4.70 9.31
CA ARG A 170 -13.22 6.08 9.63
C ARG A 170 -13.64 7.09 8.55
N SER A 171 -14.22 8.20 8.99
CA SER A 171 -14.70 9.26 8.09
C SER A 171 -13.56 9.81 7.26
N MET A 172 -13.82 10.00 5.97
CA MET A 172 -12.94 10.79 5.13
C MET A 172 -13.25 12.25 5.49
N ASP A 173 -12.36 12.94 6.20
CA ASP A 173 -12.49 14.39 6.33
C ASP A 173 -12.20 15.02 4.96
N GLU A 174 -13.22 15.00 4.09
CA GLU A 174 -13.19 15.45 2.69
C GLU A 174 -12.93 16.94 2.55
N ARG A 175 -13.11 17.71 3.63
CA ARG A 175 -12.85 19.16 3.67
C ARG A 175 -11.39 19.51 3.42
N ASN A 176 -10.47 18.56 3.63
CA ASN A 176 -9.05 18.69 3.28
C ASN A 176 -8.65 17.87 2.05
N GLU A 177 -9.59 17.20 1.37
CA GLU A 177 -9.29 16.35 0.18
C GLU A 177 -9.55 17.08 -1.15
N HIS A 178 -10.30 18.19 -1.12
CA HIS A 178 -10.74 18.92 -2.31
C HIS A 178 -9.82 20.10 -2.68
N SER A 179 -8.67 19.79 -3.25
CA SER A 179 -8.01 20.67 -4.23
C SER A 179 -7.82 20.00 -5.59
N GLY A 180 -8.54 18.90 -5.89
CA GLY A 180 -8.40 18.16 -7.14
C GLY A 180 -9.62 17.33 -7.53
N GLN A 181 -10.58 17.99 -8.19
CA GLN A 181 -11.58 17.45 -9.12
C GLN A 181 -12.53 16.33 -8.64
N GLU A 182 -13.72 16.75 -8.20
CA GLU A 182 -14.94 15.92 -8.19
C GLU A 182 -15.40 15.61 -9.62
N ARG A 183 -15.55 14.33 -9.97
CA ARG A 183 -16.49 13.92 -11.04
C ARG A 183 -17.22 12.64 -10.66
N ALA A 184 -18.55 12.70 -10.82
CA ALA A 184 -19.52 11.67 -10.52
C ALA A 184 -19.37 10.45 -11.45
N GLY A 185 -19.21 9.26 -10.86
CA GLY A 185 -19.13 7.98 -11.56
C GLY A 185 -19.19 6.83 -10.56
N TYR A 186 -20.37 6.60 -9.98
CA TYR A 186 -20.58 5.61 -8.92
C TYR A 186 -20.53 4.17 -9.43
N THR A 187 -19.87 3.29 -8.68
CA THR A 187 -20.18 1.85 -8.63
C THR A 187 -20.69 1.53 -7.23
N LYS A 188 -21.91 1.00 -7.12
CA LYS A 188 -22.54 0.65 -5.83
C LYS A 188 -22.04 -0.72 -5.36
N LEU A 189 -21.76 -0.84 -4.06
CA LEU A 189 -21.71 -2.14 -3.38
C LEU A 189 -23.15 -2.69 -3.25
N PRO A 190 -23.37 -4.01 -3.37
CA PRO A 190 -24.68 -4.59 -3.11
C PRO A 190 -25.04 -4.39 -1.63
N GLU A 191 -26.15 -3.69 -1.38
CA GLU A 191 -26.77 -3.64 -0.06
C GLU A 191 -27.24 -5.06 0.30
N GLY A 192 -26.78 -5.56 1.45
CA GLY A 192 -27.22 -6.84 1.97
C GLY A 192 -28.74 -6.84 2.14
N THR A 193 -29.42 -7.72 1.42
CA THR A 193 -30.83 -8.02 1.65
C THR A 193 -30.96 -8.82 2.94
N GLY A 194 -31.07 -8.11 4.06
CA GLY A 194 -31.61 -8.65 5.30
C GLY A 194 -33.14 -8.65 5.23
N LYS A 195 -33.73 -9.83 5.11
CA LYS A 195 -35.07 -10.16 5.60
C LYS A 195 -34.98 -11.45 6.38
#